data_AF-A0A366X0X8-F1
#
_entry.id   AF-A0A366X0X8-F1
#
_cell.length_a   1.000
_cell.length_b   1.000
_cell.length_c   1.000
_cell.angle_alpha   90.00
_cell.angle_beta   90.00
_cell.angle_gamma   90.00
#
_symmetry.space_group_name_H-M   'P 1'
#
loop_
_entity.id
_entity.type
_entity.pdbx_description
1 polymer ?
#
loop_
_entity_poly.entity_id
_entity_poly.type
_entity_poly.pdbx_seq_one_letter_code
_entity_poly.pdbx_strand_id
1 'polypeptide(L)'
;MDIARFSERLMGMKDEVWLRHANPWSVWTRVLTPLPLLALAIWSRAWIDYWAWLAVGVVLVWIWINPRAFSRPETFDSWSAQGVLGERVWLRHRDKVAEHHKRVANTVAIASGVGLLPFAYGLWVFDLGFTCLGIVVTSGGKMWFVDRMAWVWSDFLRDGGTLDDLIIGS
;
A
#
# COMPACT_ATOMS: atom_id res chain seq x y z
N MET A 1 13.30 -16.52 -1.26
CA MET A 1 12.07 -16.52 -2.08
C MET A 1 11.43 -15.15 -1.94
N ASP A 2 11.25 -14.44 -3.05
CA ASP A 2 10.81 -13.06 -3.06
C ASP A 2 9.28 -13.02 -2.95
N ILE A 3 8.77 -12.95 -1.71
CA ILE A 3 7.33 -13.01 -1.40
C ILE A 3 6.55 -11.99 -2.22
N ALA A 4 7.15 -10.81 -2.46
CA ALA A 4 6.60 -9.78 -3.32
C ALA A 4 6.34 -10.28 -4.75
N ARG A 5 7.30 -10.97 -5.36
CA ARG A 5 7.20 -11.49 -6.73
C ARG A 5 6.17 -12.61 -6.86
N PHE A 6 5.98 -13.40 -5.80
CA PHE A 6 4.93 -14.42 -5.72
C PHE A 6 3.54 -13.78 -5.57
N SER A 7 3.40 -12.77 -4.72
CA SER A 7 2.17 -11.98 -4.58
C SER A 7 1.80 -11.23 -5.86
N GLU A 8 2.77 -10.68 -6.59
CA GLU A 8 2.56 -10.05 -7.91
C GLU A 8 1.97 -11.02 -8.93
N ARG A 9 2.53 -12.24 -9.00
CA ARG A 9 2.04 -13.30 -9.90
C ARG A 9 0.64 -13.77 -9.51
N LEU A 10 0.39 -13.99 -8.21
CA LEU A 10 -0.94 -14.36 -7.71
C LEU A 10 -1.99 -13.28 -7.94
N MET A 11 -1.60 -12.00 -7.87
CA MET A 11 -2.51 -10.88 -8.12
C MET A 11 -2.66 -10.52 -9.60
N GLY A 12 -1.95 -11.17 -10.53
CA GLY A 12 -2.05 -10.89 -11.96
C GLY A 12 -1.74 -9.42 -12.30
N MET A 13 -0.78 -8.80 -11.59
CA MET A 13 -0.38 -7.41 -11.84
C MET A 13 0.44 -7.33 -13.13
N LYS A 14 -0.25 -7.35 -14.27
CA LYS A 14 0.31 -6.96 -15.57
C LYS A 14 0.69 -5.48 -15.53
N ASP A 15 1.59 -5.05 -16.42
CA ASP A 15 2.11 -3.68 -16.48
C ASP A 15 1.00 -2.60 -16.54
N GLU A 16 -0.13 -2.92 -17.17
CA GLU A 16 -1.32 -2.08 -17.19
C GLU A 16 -1.96 -1.84 -15.82
N VAL A 17 -2.01 -2.86 -14.97
CA VAL A 17 -2.55 -2.75 -13.61
C VAL A 17 -1.61 -1.92 -12.74
N TRP A 18 -0.30 -2.05 -12.95
CA TRP A 18 0.71 -1.19 -12.31
C TRP A 18 0.53 0.28 -12.69
N LEU A 19 0.26 0.57 -13.96
CA LEU A 19 0.03 1.95 -14.42
C LEU A 19 -1.25 2.54 -13.82
N ARG A 20 -2.32 1.74 -13.66
CA ARG A 20 -3.54 2.17 -12.94
C ARG A 20 -3.29 2.34 -11.44
N HIS A 21 -2.40 1.54 -10.87
CA HIS A 21 -2.03 1.64 -9.46
C HIS A 21 -1.37 2.98 -9.10
N ALA A 22 -0.63 3.58 -10.05
CA ALA A 22 -0.03 4.90 -9.89
C ALA A 22 -1.05 6.05 -9.84
N ASN A 23 -2.35 5.78 -10.06
CA ASN A 23 -3.38 6.80 -9.95
C ASN A 23 -3.48 7.34 -8.50
N PRO A 24 -3.38 8.67 -8.28
CA PRO A 24 -3.46 9.27 -6.96
C PRO A 24 -4.70 8.85 -6.17
N TRP A 25 -5.85 8.73 -6.83
CA TRP A 25 -7.09 8.31 -6.18
C TRP A 25 -7.03 6.87 -5.68
N SER A 26 -6.39 5.97 -6.44
CA SER A 26 -6.18 4.59 -5.98
C SER A 26 -5.30 4.55 -4.73
N VAL A 27 -4.22 5.34 -4.72
CA VAL A 27 -3.30 5.40 -3.57
C VAL A 27 -4.00 5.94 -2.34
N TRP A 28 -4.67 7.09 -2.43
CA TRP A 28 -5.36 7.72 -1.30
C TRP A 28 -6.49 6.86 -0.75
N THR A 29 -7.31 6.28 -1.63
CA THR A 29 -8.39 5.40 -1.17
C THR A 29 -7.85 4.13 -0.50
N ARG A 30 -6.70 3.57 -0.93
CA ARG A 30 -6.04 2.44 -0.25
C ARG A 30 -5.38 2.77 1.08
N VAL A 31 -5.03 4.04 1.32
CA VAL A 31 -4.48 4.48 2.61
C VAL A 31 -5.61 4.79 3.60
N LEU A 32 -6.68 5.42 3.13
CA LEU A 32 -7.73 5.97 3.98
C LEU A 32 -8.88 4.99 4.26
N THR A 33 -9.23 4.12 3.31
CA THR A 33 -10.48 3.33 3.43
C THR A 33 -10.32 1.96 4.10
N PRO A 34 -9.24 1.17 3.91
CA PRO A 34 -9.25 -0.23 4.35
C PRO A 34 -9.36 -0.42 5.86
N LEU A 35 -8.55 0.30 6.65
CA LEU A 35 -8.52 0.09 8.11
C LEU A 35 -9.79 0.64 8.80
N PRO A 36 -10.31 1.84 8.47
CA PRO A 36 -11.58 2.29 9.03
C PRO A 36 -12.75 1.40 8.64
N LEU A 37 -12.82 0.94 7.38
CA LEU A 37 -13.88 0.03 6.95
C LEU A 37 -13.77 -1.33 7.62
N LEU A 38 -12.56 -1.87 7.80
CA LEU A 38 -12.35 -3.10 8.57
C LEU A 38 -12.76 -2.93 10.03
N ALA A 39 -12.45 -1.79 10.64
CA ALA A 39 -12.84 -1.51 12.01
C ALA A 39 -14.37 -1.50 12.16
N LEU A 40 -15.06 -0.79 11.27
CA LEU A 40 -16.52 -0.76 11.24
C LEU A 40 -17.12 -2.13 10.98
N ALA A 41 -16.57 -2.88 10.02
CA ALA A 41 -17.03 -4.23 9.71
C ALA A 41 -16.87 -5.18 10.91
N ILE A 42 -15.74 -5.10 11.62
CA ILE A 42 -15.49 -5.96 12.79
C ILE A 42 -16.37 -5.53 13.97
N TRP A 43 -16.51 -4.24 14.25
CA TRP A 43 -17.41 -3.76 15.30
C TRP A 43 -18.88 -4.04 14.99
N SER A 44 -19.25 -4.15 13.72
CA SER A 44 -20.61 -4.52 13.32
C SER A 44 -21.07 -5.87 13.88
N ARG A 45 -20.15 -6.74 14.32
CA ARG A 45 -20.47 -7.98 15.05
C ARG A 45 -21.37 -7.74 16.27
N ALA A 46 -21.31 -6.55 16.88
CA ALA A 46 -22.16 -6.18 18.00
C ALA A 46 -23.64 -5.92 17.59
N TRP A 47 -23.89 -5.61 16.32
CA TRP A 47 -25.24 -5.30 15.81
C TRP A 47 -25.81 -6.41 14.92
N ILE A 48 -24.96 -7.05 14.11
CA ILE A 48 -25.37 -7.99 13.04
C ILE A 48 -24.78 -9.40 13.19
N ASP A 49 -24.10 -9.67 14.32
CA ASP A 49 -23.55 -10.98 14.69
C ASP A 49 -22.69 -11.60 13.56
N TYR A 50 -23.02 -12.81 13.08
CA TYR A 50 -22.28 -13.50 12.01
C TYR A 50 -22.24 -12.76 10.67
N TRP A 51 -23.19 -11.86 10.38
CA TRP A 51 -23.17 -11.08 9.13
C TRP A 51 -21.99 -10.10 9.06
N ALA A 52 -21.34 -9.80 10.18
CA ALA A 52 -20.12 -9.01 10.21
C ALA A 52 -19.00 -9.62 9.34
N TRP A 53 -18.94 -10.95 9.23
CA TRP A 53 -17.98 -11.62 8.35
C TRP A 53 -18.23 -11.33 6.87
N LEU A 54 -19.49 -11.14 6.47
CA LEU A 54 -19.83 -10.70 5.12
C LEU A 54 -19.35 -9.28 4.88
N ALA A 55 -19.54 -8.38 5.85
CA ALA A 55 -19.01 -7.01 5.77
C ALA A 55 -17.48 -7.01 5.64
N VAL A 56 -16.76 -7.83 6.42
CA VAL A 56 -15.31 -8.01 6.26
C VAL A 56 -14.96 -8.49 4.85
N GLY A 57 -15.70 -9.47 4.32
CA GLY A 57 -15.53 -9.96 2.95
C GLY A 57 -15.66 -8.85 1.90
N VAL A 58 -16.65 -7.97 2.03
CA VAL A 58 -16.85 -6.81 1.15
C VAL A 58 -15.64 -5.87 1.18
N VAL A 59 -15.08 -5.60 2.38
CA VAL A 59 -13.89 -4.75 2.50
C VAL A 59 -12.66 -5.40 1.84
N LEU A 60 -12.48 -6.71 1.99
CA LEU A 60 -11.40 -7.44 1.30
C LEU A 60 -11.55 -7.37 -0.22
N VAL A 61 -12.76 -7.53 -0.74
CA VAL A 61 -13.07 -7.37 -2.16
C VAL A 61 -12.76 -5.94 -2.62
N TRP A 62 -13.12 -4.92 -1.84
CA TRP A 62 -12.79 -3.53 -2.14
C TRP A 62 -11.29 -3.29 -2.25
N ILE A 63 -10.49 -3.80 -1.31
CA ILE A 63 -9.02 -3.69 -1.34
C ILE A 63 -8.45 -4.30 -2.63
N TRP A 64 -9.04 -5.40 -3.11
CA TRP A 64 -8.64 -6.08 -4.34
C TRP A 64 -9.10 -5.36 -5.62
N ILE A 65 -10.33 -4.82 -5.64
CA ILE A 65 -10.88 -4.08 -6.79
C ILE A 65 -10.21 -2.72 -6.96
N ASN A 66 -9.86 -2.05 -5.87
CA ASN A 66 -9.37 -0.68 -5.86
C ASN A 66 -8.26 -0.39 -6.90
N PRO A 67 -7.14 -1.14 -7.01
CA PRO A 67 -6.11 -0.85 -8.01
C PRO A 67 -6.56 -1.06 -9.47
N ARG A 68 -7.71 -1.70 -9.70
CA ARG A 68 -8.30 -1.95 -11.04
C ARG A 68 -9.40 -0.96 -11.40
N ALA A 69 -10.01 -0.32 -10.39
CA ALA A 69 -11.17 0.53 -10.53
C ALA A 69 -10.85 1.91 -11.14
N PHE A 70 -9.60 2.37 -11.02
CA PHE A 70 -9.19 3.69 -11.50
C PHE A 70 -8.48 3.61 -12.85
N SER A 71 -8.66 4.65 -13.66
CA SER A 71 -7.94 4.82 -14.92
C SER A 71 -6.45 5.07 -14.68
N ARG A 72 -5.64 4.88 -15.72
CA ARG A 72 -4.24 5.29 -15.71
C ARG A 72 -4.17 6.82 -15.53
N PRO A 73 -3.28 7.35 -14.67
CA PRO A 73 -3.10 8.80 -14.56
C PRO A 73 -2.50 9.37 -15.85
N GLU A 74 -2.91 10.59 -16.19
CA GLU A 74 -2.42 11.31 -17.38
C GLU A 74 -0.97 11.77 -17.22
N THR A 75 -0.53 12.03 -15.98
CA THR A 75 0.84 12.43 -15.63
C THR A 75 1.36 11.63 -14.43
N PHE A 76 2.69 11.48 -14.34
CA PHE A 76 3.37 10.74 -13.25
C PHE A 76 4.09 11.67 -12.26
N ASP A 77 3.75 12.96 -12.29
CA ASP A 77 4.45 13.99 -11.50
C ASP A 77 3.96 14.07 -10.05
N SER A 78 2.82 13.45 -9.75
CA SER A 78 2.28 13.43 -8.39
C SER A 78 3.15 12.59 -7.46
N TRP A 79 3.27 13.02 -6.19
CA TRP A 79 3.96 12.27 -5.14
C TRP A 79 3.52 10.80 -5.05
N SER A 80 2.21 10.56 -5.15
CA SER A 80 1.63 9.21 -5.12
C SER A 80 2.05 8.36 -6.32
N ALA A 81 2.12 8.95 -7.51
CA ALA A 81 2.56 8.24 -8.71
C ALA A 81 4.06 7.91 -8.63
N GLN A 82 4.88 8.86 -8.20
CA GLN A 82 6.32 8.66 -7.98
C GLN A 82 6.60 7.58 -6.92
N GLY A 83 5.80 7.53 -5.85
CA GLY A 83 5.86 6.45 -4.86
C GLY A 83 5.66 5.07 -5.49
N VAL A 84 4.62 4.90 -6.32
CA VAL A 84 4.36 3.63 -7.03
C VAL A 84 5.46 3.29 -8.04
N LEU A 85 6.01 4.29 -8.73
CA LEU A 85 7.15 4.09 -9.64
C LEU A 85 8.41 3.66 -8.87
N GLY A 86 8.65 4.24 -7.70
CA GLY A 86 9.74 3.83 -6.81
C GLY A 86 9.60 2.40 -6.31
N GLU A 87 8.38 1.96 -5.97
CA GLU A 87 8.11 0.55 -5.66
C GLU A 87 8.47 -0.36 -6.85
N ARG A 88 8.15 0.07 -8.08
CA ARG A 88 8.48 -0.68 -9.29
C ARG A 88 10.00 -0.75 -9.53
N VAL A 89 10.74 0.34 -9.28
CA VAL A 89 12.22 0.33 -9.27
C VAL A 89 12.73 -0.66 -8.23
N TRP A 90 12.17 -0.65 -7.02
CA TRP A 90 12.58 -1.56 -5.97
C TRP A 90 12.41 -3.04 -6.34
N LEU A 91 11.35 -3.36 -7.06
CA LEU A 91 11.02 -4.73 -7.48
C LEU A 91 11.85 -5.18 -8.68
N ARG A 92 12.10 -4.31 -9.66
CA ARG A 92 12.80 -4.65 -10.91
C ARG A 92 14.31 -4.40 -10.88
N HIS A 93 14.76 -3.39 -10.14
CA HIS A 93 16.15 -2.90 -10.09
C HIS A 93 16.62 -2.74 -8.64
N ARG A 94 16.37 -3.75 -7.81
CA ARG A 94 16.72 -3.72 -6.38
C ARG A 94 18.21 -3.52 -6.10
N ASP A 95 19.06 -3.90 -7.04
CA ASP A 95 20.51 -3.71 -7.05
C ASP A 95 20.90 -2.22 -7.19
N LYS A 96 20.13 -1.43 -7.93
CA LYS A 96 20.34 0.01 -8.09
C LYS A 96 19.84 0.84 -6.91
N VAL A 97 19.05 0.25 -6.02
CA VAL A 97 18.56 0.94 -4.81
C VAL A 97 19.64 1.00 -3.75
N ALA A 98 19.99 2.21 -3.32
CA ALA A 98 20.94 2.45 -2.24
C ALA A 98 20.53 1.79 -0.90
N GLU A 99 21.50 1.24 -0.17
CA GLU A 99 21.26 0.47 1.07
C GLU A 99 20.58 1.27 2.21
N HIS A 100 20.72 2.59 2.23
CA HIS A 100 20.03 3.42 3.22
C HIS A 100 18.51 3.42 3.03
N HIS A 101 18.01 3.47 1.78
CA HIS A 101 16.59 3.35 1.46
C HIS A 101 16.06 1.98 1.87
N LYS A 102 16.85 0.92 1.66
CA LYS A 102 16.54 -0.45 2.12
C LYS A 102 16.31 -0.53 3.62
N ARG A 103 17.23 0.05 4.40
CA ARG A 103 17.12 0.08 5.86
C ARG A 103 15.92 0.88 6.33
N VAL A 104 15.73 2.09 5.81
CA VAL A 104 14.61 2.96 6.25
C VAL A 104 13.26 2.33 5.89
N ALA A 105 13.10 1.81 4.67
CA ALA A 105 11.84 1.20 4.24
C ALA A 105 11.49 -0.03 5.09
N ASN A 106 12.46 -0.88 5.42
CA ASN A 106 12.25 -2.03 6.31
C ASN A 106 11.86 -1.58 7.73
N THR A 107 12.58 -0.60 8.30
CA THR A 107 12.26 -0.07 9.63
C THR A 107 10.86 0.52 9.68
N VAL A 108 10.49 1.30 8.67
CA VAL A 108 9.15 1.90 8.56
C VAL A 108 8.08 0.84 8.36
N ALA A 109 8.35 -0.20 7.57
CA ALA A 109 7.42 -1.33 7.41
C ALA A 109 7.19 -2.08 8.72
N ILE A 110 8.25 -2.34 9.49
CA ILE A 110 8.15 -2.96 10.82
C ILE A 110 7.36 -2.04 11.76
N ALA A 111 7.67 -0.75 11.80
CA ALA A 111 6.97 0.22 12.63
C ALA A 111 5.47 0.32 12.27
N SER A 112 5.15 0.31 10.97
CA SER A 112 3.77 0.23 10.47
C SER A 112 3.09 -1.05 10.95
N GLY A 113 3.77 -2.20 10.88
CA GLY A 113 3.28 -3.48 11.37
C GLY A 113 3.01 -3.50 12.88
N VAL A 114 3.82 -2.81 13.69
CA VAL A 114 3.57 -2.66 15.13
C VAL A 114 2.24 -1.94 15.41
N GLY A 115 1.80 -1.04 14.52
CA GLY A 115 0.50 -0.38 14.60
C GLY A 115 -0.70 -1.34 14.55
N LEU A 116 -0.53 -2.56 14.03
CA LEU A 116 -1.59 -3.57 14.04
C LEU A 116 -1.91 -4.08 15.44
N LEU A 117 -0.96 -4.00 16.39
CA LEU A 117 -1.16 -4.45 17.77
C LEU A 117 -2.22 -3.61 18.52
N PRO A 118 -2.09 -2.27 18.64
CA PRO A 118 -3.13 -1.45 19.23
C PRO A 118 -4.43 -1.49 18.40
N PHE A 119 -4.34 -1.63 17.07
CA PHE A 119 -5.54 -1.79 16.23
C PHE A 119 -6.35 -3.03 16.62
N ALA A 120 -5.71 -4.21 16.64
CA ALA A 120 -6.37 -5.46 17.00
C ALA A 120 -6.90 -5.44 18.43
N TYR A 121 -6.14 -4.85 19.36
CA TYR A 121 -6.58 -4.68 20.75
C TYR A 121 -7.81 -3.77 20.87
N GLY A 122 -7.81 -2.62 20.19
CA GLY A 122 -8.95 -1.70 20.15
C GLY A 122 -10.19 -2.36 19.55
N LEU A 123 -10.04 -3.18 18.51
CA LEU A 123 -11.14 -3.95 17.94
C LEU A 123 -11.70 -5.03 18.87
N TRP A 124 -10.83 -5.70 19.64
CA TRP A 124 -11.21 -6.73 20.59
C TRP A 124 -12.04 -6.15 21.74
N VAL A 125 -11.58 -5.04 22.32
CA VAL A 125 -12.17 -4.39 23.51
C VAL A 125 -13.26 -3.36 23.15
N PHE A 126 -13.46 -3.07 21.87
CA PHE A 126 -14.31 -1.97 21.38
C PHE A 126 -13.84 -0.58 21.86
N ASP A 127 -12.52 -0.39 21.94
CA ASP A 127 -11.92 0.89 22.33
C ASP A 127 -11.55 1.72 21.09
N LEU A 128 -12.16 2.91 21.00
CA LEU A 128 -11.94 3.82 19.88
C LEU A 128 -10.52 4.41 19.88
N GLY A 129 -9.95 4.69 21.05
CA GLY A 129 -8.62 5.28 21.17
C GLY A 129 -7.53 4.36 20.59
N PHE A 130 -7.51 3.10 21.02
CA PHE A 130 -6.55 2.10 20.51
C PHE A 130 -6.79 1.77 19.03
N THR A 131 -8.05 1.74 18.59
CA THR A 131 -8.39 1.54 17.17
C THR A 131 -7.85 2.69 16.31
N CYS A 132 -8.14 3.94 16.69
CA CYS A 132 -7.63 5.13 16.01
C CYS A 132 -6.10 5.19 16.03
N LEU A 133 -5.46 4.90 17.16
CA LEU A 133 -4.01 4.84 17.28
C LEU A 133 -3.42 3.83 16.29
N GLY A 134 -3.97 2.62 16.24
CA GLY A 134 -3.52 1.59 15.32
C GLY A 134 -3.70 1.97 13.85
N ILE A 135 -4.83 2.61 13.50
CA ILE A 135 -5.05 3.16 12.15
C ILE A 135 -3.99 4.21 11.81
N VAL A 136 -3.75 5.17 12.70
CA VAL A 136 -2.81 6.27 12.46
C VAL A 136 -1.38 5.75 12.32
N VAL A 137 -0.95 4.85 13.21
CA VAL A 137 0.42 4.27 13.14
C VAL A 137 0.59 3.44 11.88
N THR A 138 -0.39 2.59 11.54
CA THR A 138 -0.30 1.71 10.38
C THR A 138 -0.35 2.52 9.08
N SER A 139 -1.36 3.37 8.90
CA SER A 139 -1.49 4.21 7.69
C SER A 139 -0.38 5.25 7.59
N GLY A 140 0.05 5.84 8.71
CA GLY A 140 1.17 6.77 8.77
C GLY A 140 2.49 6.12 8.33
N GLY A 141 2.81 4.95 8.87
CA GLY A 141 3.98 4.18 8.45
C GLY A 141 3.91 3.80 6.97
N LYS A 142 2.72 3.45 6.46
CA LYS A 142 2.54 3.16 5.03
C LYS A 142 2.77 4.41 4.16
N MET A 143 2.27 5.58 4.55
CA MET A 143 2.52 6.84 3.84
C MET A 143 4.00 7.19 3.83
N TRP A 144 4.71 6.97 4.94
CA TRP A 144 6.15 7.20 5.00
C TRP A 144 6.93 6.18 4.14
N PHE A 145 6.48 4.93 4.04
CA PHE A 145 7.04 3.99 3.09
C PHE A 145 6.90 4.50 1.64
N VAL A 146 5.71 4.95 1.26
CA VAL A 146 5.45 5.53 -0.08
C VAL A 146 6.32 6.78 -0.32
N ASP A 147 6.51 7.63 0.70
CA ASP A 147 7.45 8.74 0.63
C ASP A 147 8.87 8.27 0.30
N ARG A 148 9.38 7.25 1.01
CA ARG A 148 10.70 6.68 0.70
C ARG A 148 10.79 6.14 -0.73
N MET A 149 9.72 5.57 -1.26
CA MET A 149 9.71 5.10 -2.64
C MET A 149 9.76 6.27 -3.64
N ALA A 150 9.10 7.40 -3.36
CA ALA A 150 9.23 8.59 -4.20
C ALA A 150 10.70 9.10 -4.25
N TRP A 151 11.42 9.03 -3.13
CA TRP A 151 12.86 9.30 -3.11
C TRP A 151 13.67 8.30 -3.96
N VAL A 152 13.38 7.00 -3.85
CA VAL A 152 14.02 5.97 -4.68
C VAL A 152 13.82 6.24 -6.17
N TRP A 153 12.61 6.66 -6.57
CA TRP A 153 12.34 7.07 -7.95
C TRP A 153 13.17 8.28 -8.37
N SER A 154 13.26 9.29 -7.51
CA SER A 154 14.05 10.50 -7.80
C SER A 154 15.55 10.21 -7.96
N ASP A 155 16.11 9.31 -7.14
CA ASP A 155 17.50 8.88 -7.24
C ASP A 155 17.74 8.04 -8.50
N PHE A 156 16.79 7.15 -8.83
CA PHE A 156 16.84 6.38 -10.07
C PHE A 156 16.87 7.26 -11.33
N LEU A 157 16.08 8.34 -11.36
CA LEU A 157 16.11 9.33 -12.44
C LEU A 157 17.46 10.08 -12.51
N ARG A 158 18.04 10.44 -11.36
CA ARG A 158 19.35 11.12 -11.28
C ARG A 158 20.49 10.24 -11.79
N ASP A 159 20.37 8.93 -11.57
CA ASP A 159 21.32 7.92 -12.04
C ASP A 159 21.11 7.53 -13.52
N GLY A 160 20.21 8.25 -14.24
CA GLY A 160 19.97 8.09 -15.67
C GLY A 160 18.92 7.05 -16.03
N GLY A 161 18.20 6.49 -15.06
CA GLY A 161 17.07 5.61 -15.30
C GLY A 161 15.86 6.36 -15.84
N THR A 162 15.00 5.67 -16.60
CA THR A 162 13.83 6.25 -17.25
C THR A 162 12.56 5.46 -16.96
N LEU A 163 11.40 6.06 -17.24
CA LEU A 163 10.12 5.35 -17.12
C LEU A 163 10.03 4.17 -18.11
N ASP A 164 10.67 4.29 -19.27
CA ASP A 164 10.68 3.26 -20.30
C ASP A 164 11.44 2.01 -19.85
N ASP A 165 12.50 2.16 -19.04
CA ASP A 165 13.21 1.02 -18.42
C ASP A 165 12.28 0.18 -17.54
N LEU A 166 11.28 0.83 -16.93
CA LEU A 166 10.31 0.16 -16.08
C LEU A 166 9.16 -0.46 -16.87
N ILE A 167 8.80 0.07 -18.05
CA ILE A 167 7.63 -0.35 -18.84
C ILE A 167 8.01 -1.35 -19.95
N ILE A 168 9.16 -1.18 -20.60
CA ILE A 168 9.56 -1.92 -21.81
C ILE A 168 10.43 -3.15 -21.49
N GLY A 169 10.97 -3.25 -20.27
CA GLY A 169 11.71 -4.43 -19.80
C GLY A 169 10.81 -5.59 -19.39
N SER A 170 10.20 -6.29 -20.35
CA SER A 170 9.50 -7.58 -20.17
C SER A 170 10.07 -8.63 -21.12
#